data_AF-A0A6J3C1M4-F1
#
_entry.id   AF-A0A6J3C1M4-F1
#
_cell.length_a   1.000
_cell.length_b   1.000
_cell.length_c   1.000
_cell.angle_alpha   90.00
_cell.angle_beta   90.00
_cell.angle_gamma   90.00
#
_symmetry.space_group_name_H-M   'P 1'
#
loop_
_entity.id
_entity.type
_entity.pdbx_description
1 polymer ?
#
loop_
_entity_poly.entity_id
_entity_poly.type
_entity_poly.pdbx_seq_one_letter_code
_entity_poly.pdbx_strand_id
1 'polypeptide(L)'
;ETPQPVFDYYSMPALSELDDFDLCMRDPEAVYCIADLELLDDDTPLYQYIKNFSSLTYKNYEHSKLHRGVCGSKHCGLNLGHWNVSEATVTALRECFNASIYQGYGLQVETLSVRYCKTPGDYVPPDTLDYIIGVLLLALLGVNMACTAYYFFWPSEKGEGNKFMLAFTIQKNWKALKHGGSAEGGLFKCFQSLR
;
A
#
# COMPACT_ATOMS: atom_id res chain seq x y z
N GLU A 1 31.28 -12.74 37.95
CA GLU A 1 30.21 -12.14 37.13
C GLU A 1 30.70 -11.94 35.71
N THR A 2 30.10 -12.62 34.74
CA THR A 2 30.29 -12.31 33.33
C THR A 2 29.64 -10.95 33.04
N PRO A 3 30.29 -10.02 32.32
CA PRO A 3 29.69 -8.73 31.98
C PRO A 3 28.39 -8.97 31.22
N GLN A 4 27.29 -8.35 31.66
CA GLN A 4 26.06 -8.40 30.87
C GLN A 4 26.27 -7.63 29.56
N PRO A 5 25.84 -8.19 28.41
CA PRO A 5 25.94 -7.50 27.14
C PRO A 5 25.14 -6.19 27.20
N VAL A 6 25.78 -5.08 26.83
CA VAL A 6 25.12 -3.78 26.72
C VAL A 6 24.47 -3.72 25.36
N PHE A 7 23.13 -3.78 25.33
CA PHE A 7 22.35 -3.62 24.10
C PHE A 7 21.91 -2.17 23.92
N ASP A 8 21.95 -1.73 22.67
CA ASP A 8 21.44 -0.45 22.23
C ASP A 8 20.43 -0.63 21.07
N TYR A 9 19.91 0.49 20.56
CA TYR A 9 18.95 0.45 19.45
C TYR A 9 19.53 -0.23 18.20
N TYR A 10 20.81 -0.03 17.92
CA TYR A 10 21.50 -0.57 16.74
C TYR A 10 21.86 -2.05 16.87
N SER A 11 21.75 -2.61 18.07
CA SER A 11 21.90 -4.03 18.33
C SER A 11 20.70 -4.84 17.82
N MET A 12 19.54 -4.21 17.62
CA MET A 12 18.33 -4.87 17.13
C MET A 12 18.32 -4.96 15.60
N PRO A 13 17.66 -5.98 15.03
CA PRO A 13 17.36 -6.01 13.60
C PRO A 13 16.59 -4.77 13.17
N ALA A 14 16.89 -4.27 11.97
CA ALA A 14 16.11 -3.20 11.36
C ALA A 14 14.65 -3.64 11.23
N LEU A 15 13.71 -2.74 11.57
CA LEU A 15 12.27 -3.03 11.50
C LEU A 15 11.85 -3.38 10.07
N SER A 16 12.40 -2.68 9.09
CA SER A 16 12.12 -2.88 7.68
C SER A 16 13.43 -2.86 6.90
N GLU A 17 13.67 -3.90 6.10
CA GLU A 17 14.86 -4.04 5.28
C GLU A 17 14.47 -4.68 3.95
N LEU A 18 14.76 -4.00 2.85
CA LEU A 18 14.34 -4.42 1.52
C LEU A 18 15.54 -4.42 0.58
N ASP A 19 15.71 -5.52 -0.13
CA ASP A 19 16.62 -5.58 -1.28
C ASP A 19 16.21 -4.56 -2.35
N ASP A 20 17.17 -4.13 -3.17
CA ASP A 20 16.90 -3.24 -4.29
C ASP A 20 16.04 -3.96 -5.33
N PHE A 21 14.75 -3.59 -5.37
CA PHE A 21 13.74 -4.16 -6.24
C PHE A 21 14.14 -4.01 -7.72
N ASP A 22 14.55 -2.81 -8.13
CA ASP A 22 14.86 -2.52 -9.53
C ASP A 22 16.10 -3.31 -9.97
N LEU A 23 17.09 -3.44 -9.09
CA LEU A 23 18.28 -4.25 -9.35
C LEU A 23 17.96 -5.75 -9.43
N CYS A 24 17.05 -6.25 -8.60
CA CYS A 24 16.57 -7.63 -8.65
C CYS A 24 15.85 -7.90 -9.98
N MET A 25 14.93 -7.01 -10.38
CA MET A 25 14.08 -7.16 -11.57
C MET A 25 14.79 -6.99 -12.91
N ARG A 26 16.09 -6.65 -12.93
CA ARG A 26 16.88 -6.66 -14.17
C ARG A 26 17.10 -8.07 -14.73
N ASP A 27 17.09 -9.07 -13.85
CA ASP A 27 17.24 -10.47 -14.25
C ASP A 27 15.85 -11.02 -14.61
N PRO A 28 15.63 -11.51 -15.85
CA PRO A 28 14.33 -12.00 -16.31
C PRO A 28 13.80 -13.21 -15.52
N GLU A 29 14.68 -13.95 -14.83
CA GLU A 29 14.29 -15.10 -14.01
C GLU A 29 14.17 -14.74 -12.51
N ALA A 30 14.30 -13.45 -12.17
CA ALA A 30 14.26 -13.03 -10.78
C ALA A 30 12.86 -13.17 -10.16
N VAL A 31 12.88 -13.49 -8.87
CA VAL A 31 11.71 -13.47 -8.00
C VAL A 31 12.02 -12.54 -6.84
N TYR A 32 11.19 -11.54 -6.64
CA TYR A 32 11.26 -10.64 -5.49
C TYR A 32 10.06 -10.85 -4.60
N CYS A 33 10.27 -11.09 -3.31
CA CYS A 33 9.21 -11.36 -2.36
C CYS A 33 9.23 -10.35 -1.22
N ILE A 34 8.03 -9.99 -0.76
CA ILE A 34 7.83 -9.23 0.47
C ILE A 34 7.20 -10.15 1.51
N ALA A 35 7.80 -10.21 2.70
CA ALA A 35 7.35 -11.02 3.81
C ALA A 35 7.36 -10.23 5.12
N ASP A 36 6.38 -10.53 5.96
CA ASP A 36 6.31 -10.11 7.35
C ASP A 36 6.73 -11.31 8.22
N LEU A 37 7.66 -11.13 9.15
CA LEU A 37 8.19 -12.20 9.98
C LEU A 37 8.16 -11.83 11.47
N GLU A 38 7.93 -12.83 12.31
CA GLU A 38 7.85 -12.70 13.75
C GLU A 38 9.01 -13.47 14.40
N LEU A 39 9.73 -12.78 15.27
CA LEU A 39 10.82 -13.37 16.04
C LEU A 39 10.28 -14.33 17.09
N LEU A 40 10.99 -15.43 17.30
CA LEU A 40 10.68 -16.40 18.34
C LEU A 40 10.81 -15.79 19.73
N ASP A 41 9.79 -15.96 20.55
CA ASP A 41 9.83 -15.57 21.96
C ASP A 41 10.71 -16.52 22.76
N ASP A 42 12.00 -16.15 22.88
CA ASP A 42 13.00 -16.92 23.60
C ASP A 42 13.66 -16.13 24.75
N ASP A 43 14.43 -16.85 25.57
CA ASP A 43 15.16 -16.28 26.70
C ASP A 43 16.50 -15.66 26.28
N THR A 44 16.73 -15.39 24.98
CA THR A 44 17.98 -14.75 24.56
C THR A 44 18.04 -13.33 25.11
N PRO A 45 19.22 -12.87 25.60
CA PRO A 45 19.34 -11.52 26.15
C PRO A 45 18.91 -10.42 25.18
N LEU A 46 19.13 -10.62 23.87
CA LEU A 46 18.73 -9.66 22.84
C LEU A 46 17.21 -9.67 22.61
N TYR A 47 16.55 -10.83 22.56
CA TYR A 47 15.09 -10.88 22.43
C TYR A 47 14.40 -10.23 23.63
N GLN A 48 14.87 -10.49 24.85
CA GLN A 48 14.34 -9.84 26.06
C GLN A 48 14.53 -8.31 26.01
N TYR A 49 15.65 -7.84 25.47
CA TYR A 49 15.85 -6.41 25.21
C TYR A 49 14.82 -5.87 24.19
N ILE A 50 14.65 -6.54 23.04
CA ILE A 50 13.68 -6.19 22.00
C ILE A 50 12.26 -6.12 22.57
N LYS A 51 11.86 -7.10 23.37
CA LYS A 51 10.54 -7.19 24.01
C LYS A 51 10.31 -6.04 24.98
N ASN A 52 11.30 -5.76 25.84
CA ASN A 52 11.24 -4.65 26.79
C ASN A 52 11.21 -3.29 26.08
N PHE A 53 12.02 -3.11 25.04
CA PHE A 53 12.03 -1.90 24.23
C PHE A 53 10.67 -1.70 23.53
N SER A 54 10.12 -2.75 22.94
CA SER A 54 8.85 -2.74 22.21
C SER A 54 7.62 -2.60 23.11
N SER A 55 7.74 -2.88 24.42
CA SER A 55 6.63 -2.75 25.38
C SER A 55 6.07 -1.32 25.50
N LEU A 56 6.89 -0.31 25.19
CA LEU A 56 6.50 1.10 25.20
C LEU A 56 5.85 1.50 23.86
N THR A 57 4.69 0.92 23.57
CA THR A 57 3.97 1.06 22.28
C THR A 57 3.63 2.49 21.85
N TYR A 58 3.60 3.44 22.80
CA TYR A 58 3.34 4.86 22.53
C TYR A 58 4.58 5.64 22.05
N LYS A 59 5.77 5.05 22.12
CA LYS A 59 7.06 5.65 21.72
C LYS A 59 7.84 4.78 20.75
N ASN A 60 7.76 3.47 20.93
CA ASN A 60 8.61 2.51 20.24
C ASN A 60 7.76 1.62 19.33
N TYR A 61 8.33 1.29 18.17
CA TYR A 61 7.76 0.29 17.28
C TYR A 61 7.94 -1.12 17.84
N GLU A 62 7.08 -2.04 17.41
CA GLU A 62 7.15 -3.45 17.79
C GLU A 62 8.26 -4.16 16.99
N HIS A 63 9.46 -4.26 17.58
CA HIS A 63 10.64 -4.85 16.94
C HIS A 63 10.65 -6.40 16.98
N SER A 64 9.63 -7.05 17.54
CA SER A 64 9.41 -8.49 17.38
C SER A 64 8.87 -8.86 16.00
N LYS A 65 8.24 -7.91 15.30
CA LYS A 65 7.71 -8.08 13.95
C LYS A 65 8.55 -7.29 12.97
N LEU A 66 9.18 -7.98 12.03
CA LEU A 66 10.03 -7.34 11.04
C LEU A 66 9.44 -7.49 9.64
N HIS A 67 9.71 -6.50 8.80
CA HIS A 67 9.30 -6.45 7.41
C HIS A 67 10.52 -6.68 6.52
N ARG A 68 10.43 -7.60 5.56
CA ARG A 68 11.54 -7.93 4.68
C ARG A 68 11.13 -7.96 3.22
N GLY A 69 11.93 -7.33 2.37
CA GLY A 69 11.91 -7.49 0.93
C GLY A 69 13.17 -8.22 0.48
N VAL A 70 13.04 -9.30 -0.28
CA VAL A 70 14.19 -10.10 -0.71
C VAL A 70 14.11 -10.45 -2.19
N CYS A 71 15.26 -10.35 -2.87
CA CYS A 71 15.47 -10.97 -4.17
C CYS A 71 15.66 -12.47 -3.98
N GLY A 72 14.54 -13.17 -3.77
CA GLY A 72 14.50 -14.59 -3.40
C GLY A 72 15.24 -15.51 -4.38
N SER A 73 15.27 -15.18 -5.67
CA SER A 73 16.08 -15.90 -6.67
C SER A 73 17.58 -15.92 -6.35
N LYS A 74 18.15 -14.79 -5.92
CA LYS A 74 19.58 -14.64 -5.64
C LYS A 74 19.96 -15.04 -4.22
N HIS A 75 19.17 -14.63 -3.25
CA HIS A 75 19.53 -14.79 -1.83
C HIS A 75 18.94 -16.05 -1.18
N CYS A 76 17.81 -16.54 -1.68
CA CYS A 76 17.11 -17.69 -1.10
C CYS A 76 16.90 -18.85 -2.10
N GLY A 77 17.51 -18.79 -3.30
CA GLY A 77 17.44 -19.86 -4.31
C GLY A 77 16.02 -20.15 -4.84
N LEU A 78 15.12 -19.18 -4.82
CA LEU A 78 13.74 -19.37 -5.30
C LEU A 78 13.68 -19.36 -6.83
N ASN A 79 13.12 -20.43 -7.40
CA ASN A 79 12.89 -20.58 -8.85
C ASN A 79 11.40 -20.73 -9.18
N LEU A 80 10.54 -19.87 -8.62
CA LEU A 80 9.08 -19.98 -8.73
C LEU A 80 8.45 -18.76 -9.41
N GLY A 81 7.40 -18.97 -10.19
CA GLY A 81 6.63 -17.89 -10.82
C GLY A 81 5.72 -17.12 -9.85
N HIS A 82 5.37 -15.88 -10.21
CA HIS A 82 4.61 -14.89 -9.43
C HIS A 82 3.30 -15.36 -8.76
N TRP A 83 2.64 -16.39 -9.29
CA TRP A 83 1.29 -16.79 -8.88
C TRP A 83 1.24 -18.00 -7.95
N ASN A 84 2.38 -18.58 -7.59
CA ASN A 84 2.43 -19.81 -6.81
C ASN A 84 3.19 -19.60 -5.49
N VAL A 85 2.69 -18.68 -4.65
CA VAL A 85 3.06 -18.66 -3.23
C VAL A 85 2.46 -19.92 -2.60
N SER A 86 3.18 -21.02 -2.77
CA SER A 86 2.89 -22.31 -2.17
C SER A 86 3.44 -22.36 -0.75
N GLU A 87 2.98 -23.32 0.05
CA GLU A 87 3.57 -23.58 1.37
C GLU A 87 5.09 -23.81 1.29
N ALA A 88 5.58 -24.41 0.19
CA ALA A 88 7.01 -24.60 -0.04
C ALA A 88 7.78 -23.27 -0.18
N THR A 89 7.18 -22.25 -0.81
CA THR A 89 7.78 -20.91 -0.92
C THR A 89 7.91 -20.26 0.45
N VAL A 90 6.87 -20.38 1.27
CA VAL A 90 6.84 -19.84 2.63
C VAL A 90 7.91 -20.51 3.49
N THR A 91 8.02 -21.84 3.43
CA THR A 91 9.04 -22.59 4.17
C THR A 91 10.46 -22.22 3.71
N ALA A 92 10.72 -22.17 2.40
CA ALA A 92 12.04 -21.80 1.87
C ALA A 92 12.46 -20.39 2.29
N LEU A 93 11.54 -19.41 2.22
CA LEU A 93 11.81 -18.04 2.69
C LEU A 93 12.04 -18.02 4.21
N ARG A 94 11.23 -18.73 4.97
CA ARG A 94 11.37 -18.81 6.43
C ARG A 94 12.74 -19.35 6.81
N GLU A 95 13.18 -20.45 6.20
CA GLU A 95 14.50 -21.04 6.45
C GLU A 95 15.63 -20.08 6.09
N CYS A 96 15.53 -19.43 4.92
CA CYS A 96 16.49 -18.43 4.46
C CYS A 96 16.62 -17.25 5.44
N PHE A 97 15.49 -16.64 5.83
CA PHE A 97 15.49 -15.54 6.78
C PHE A 97 15.89 -15.98 8.19
N ASN A 98 15.46 -17.15 8.65
CA ASN A 98 15.89 -17.69 9.94
C ASN A 98 17.41 -17.86 9.98
N ALA A 99 18.02 -18.40 8.93
CA ALA A 99 19.48 -18.51 8.83
C ALA A 99 20.17 -17.13 8.85
N SER A 100 19.67 -16.17 8.07
CA SER A 100 20.23 -14.81 8.01
C SER A 100 20.12 -14.06 9.34
N ILE A 101 18.95 -14.12 9.99
CA ILE A 101 18.71 -13.43 11.27
C ILE A 101 19.48 -14.12 12.40
N TYR A 102 19.54 -15.45 12.40
CA TYR A 102 20.32 -16.20 13.38
C TYR A 102 21.81 -15.90 13.26
N GLN A 103 22.35 -15.83 12.04
CA GLN A 103 23.75 -15.50 11.82
C GLN A 103 24.09 -14.05 12.23
N GLY A 104 23.20 -13.09 11.98
CA GLY A 104 23.43 -11.68 12.30
C GLY A 104 23.23 -11.33 13.77
N TYR A 105 22.21 -11.91 14.41
CA TYR A 105 21.70 -11.47 15.71
C TYR A 105 21.57 -12.58 16.76
N GLY A 106 21.72 -13.86 16.35
CA GLY A 106 21.46 -15.00 17.22
C GLY A 106 19.99 -15.22 17.56
N LEU A 107 19.08 -14.55 16.84
CA LEU A 107 17.62 -14.63 17.02
C LEU A 107 17.03 -15.65 16.04
N GLN A 108 15.87 -16.22 16.38
CA GLN A 108 15.14 -17.15 15.51
C GLN A 108 13.83 -16.56 15.01
N VAL A 109 13.35 -17.08 13.88
CA VAL A 109 12.06 -16.69 13.29
C VAL A 109 11.00 -17.77 13.57
N GLU A 110 9.92 -17.37 14.24
CA GLU A 110 8.81 -18.26 14.60
C GLU A 110 7.77 -18.37 13.49
N THR A 111 7.35 -17.25 12.93
CA THR A 111 6.35 -17.22 11.86
C THR A 111 6.81 -16.33 10.71
N LEU A 112 6.38 -16.69 9.51
CA LEU A 112 6.61 -15.90 8.30
C LEU A 112 5.34 -15.91 7.46
N SER A 113 4.89 -14.72 7.08
CA SER A 113 3.77 -14.48 6.20
C SER A 113 4.27 -13.80 4.93
N VAL A 114 4.09 -14.45 3.79
CA VAL A 114 4.42 -13.84 2.49
C VAL A 114 3.26 -12.95 2.06
N ARG A 115 3.54 -11.66 1.85
CA ARG A 115 2.53 -10.71 1.39
C ARG A 115 2.30 -10.84 -0.11
N TYR A 116 3.38 -10.78 -0.88
CA TYR A 116 3.36 -11.03 -2.32
C TYR A 116 4.77 -11.34 -2.82
N CYS A 117 4.83 -12.03 -3.95
CA CYS A 117 6.04 -12.17 -4.75
C CYS A 117 5.77 -11.61 -6.14
N LYS A 118 6.79 -11.07 -6.79
CA LYS A 118 6.71 -10.45 -8.11
C LYS A 118 7.85 -10.95 -8.97
N THR A 119 7.57 -11.12 -10.26
CA THR A 119 8.58 -11.48 -11.28
C THR A 119 8.66 -10.39 -12.36
N PRO A 120 9.73 -10.33 -13.16
CA PRO A 120 9.83 -9.41 -14.29
C PRO A 120 8.68 -9.62 -15.28
N GLY A 121 8.11 -8.52 -15.78
CA GLY A 121 7.01 -8.57 -16.74
C GLY A 121 5.66 -8.96 -16.14
N ASP A 122 5.53 -8.90 -14.81
CA ASP A 122 4.27 -9.21 -14.14
C ASP A 122 3.14 -8.28 -14.54
N TYR A 123 1.99 -8.88 -14.87
CA TYR A 123 0.77 -8.16 -15.19
C TYR A 123 -0.36 -8.71 -14.33
N VAL A 124 -0.92 -7.83 -13.49
CA VAL A 124 -2.14 -8.14 -12.76
C VAL A 124 -3.31 -7.94 -13.72
N PRO A 125 -4.05 -8.99 -14.09
CA PRO A 125 -5.22 -8.84 -14.93
C PRO A 125 -6.30 -8.05 -14.18
N PRO A 126 -7.04 -7.17 -14.88
CA PRO A 126 -8.13 -6.42 -14.28
C PRO A 126 -9.20 -7.37 -13.75
N ASP A 127 -9.67 -7.10 -12.54
CA ASP A 127 -10.72 -7.88 -11.91
C ASP A 127 -12.11 -7.28 -12.18
N THR A 128 -13.15 -7.98 -11.73
CA THR A 128 -14.54 -7.52 -11.90
C THR A 128 -14.77 -6.13 -11.31
N LEU A 129 -14.09 -5.81 -10.21
CA LEU A 129 -14.24 -4.54 -9.51
C LEU A 129 -13.61 -3.40 -10.31
N ASP A 130 -12.44 -3.62 -10.92
CA ASP A 130 -11.79 -2.69 -11.83
C ASP A 130 -12.72 -2.30 -13.00
N TYR A 131 -13.38 -3.30 -13.62
CA TYR A 131 -14.34 -3.04 -14.68
C TYR A 131 -15.56 -2.25 -14.20
N ILE A 132 -16.12 -2.59 -13.03
CA ILE A 132 -17.27 -1.88 -12.45
C ILE A 132 -16.93 -0.40 -12.21
N ILE A 133 -15.79 -0.12 -11.58
CA ILE A 133 -15.34 1.25 -11.33
C ILE A 133 -15.12 1.99 -12.66
N GLY A 134 -14.49 1.33 -13.63
CA GLY A 134 -14.28 1.89 -14.97
C GLY A 134 -15.59 2.32 -15.64
N VAL A 135 -16.62 1.46 -15.60
CA VAL A 135 -17.94 1.78 -16.16
C VAL A 135 -18.61 2.94 -15.43
N LEU A 136 -18.54 2.98 -14.09
CA LEU A 136 -19.10 4.08 -13.29
C LEU A 136 -18.45 5.43 -13.63
N LEU A 137 -17.12 5.46 -13.76
CA LEU A 137 -16.39 6.66 -14.14
C LEU A 137 -16.73 7.12 -15.56
N LEU A 138 -16.82 6.19 -16.51
CA LEU A 138 -17.23 6.49 -17.88
C LEU A 138 -18.67 7.01 -17.94
N ALA A 139 -19.59 6.46 -17.17
CA ALA A 139 -20.97 6.94 -17.08
C ALA A 139 -21.04 8.36 -16.52
N LEU A 140 -20.30 8.65 -15.44
CA LEU A 140 -20.21 10.00 -14.88
C LEU A 140 -19.65 11.01 -15.88
N LEU A 141 -18.57 10.64 -16.59
CA LEU A 141 -17.98 11.50 -17.62
C LEU A 141 -18.97 11.71 -18.78
N GLY A 142 -19.65 10.65 -19.22
CA GLY A 142 -20.67 10.70 -20.25
C GLY A 142 -21.83 11.63 -19.90
N VAL A 143 -22.36 11.57 -18.66
CA VAL A 143 -23.41 12.47 -18.17
C VAL A 143 -22.94 13.93 -18.17
N ASN A 144 -21.73 14.20 -17.67
CA ASN A 144 -21.16 15.55 -17.66
C ASN A 144 -20.96 16.10 -19.08
N MET A 145 -20.48 15.26 -20.00
CA MET A 145 -20.27 15.63 -21.39
C MET A 145 -21.59 15.89 -22.12
N ALA A 146 -22.58 15.00 -21.96
CA ALA A 146 -23.91 15.16 -22.56
C ALA A 146 -24.64 16.39 -22.03
N CYS A 147 -24.62 16.65 -20.71
CA CYS A 147 -25.24 17.83 -20.13
C CYS A 147 -24.56 19.13 -20.59
N THR A 148 -23.23 19.11 -20.74
CA THR A 148 -22.46 20.26 -21.24
C THR A 148 -22.73 20.52 -22.72
N ALA A 149 -22.78 19.47 -23.55
CA ALA A 149 -23.13 19.58 -24.97
C ALA A 149 -24.55 20.10 -25.15
N TYR A 150 -25.53 19.56 -24.40
CA TYR A 150 -26.91 20.05 -24.41
C TYR A 150 -26.98 21.55 -24.10
N TYR A 151 -26.28 22.01 -23.05
CA TYR A 151 -26.25 23.43 -22.69
C TYR A 151 -25.61 24.31 -23.77
N PHE A 152 -24.58 23.80 -24.46
CA PHE A 152 -23.90 24.54 -25.53
C PHE A 152 -24.76 24.66 -26.80
N PHE A 153 -25.42 23.58 -27.20
CA PHE A 153 -26.25 23.56 -28.42
C PHE A 153 -27.62 24.19 -28.21
N TRP A 154 -28.18 24.10 -27.00
CA TRP A 154 -29.49 24.65 -26.64
C TRP A 154 -29.36 25.60 -25.44
N PRO A 155 -28.81 26.81 -25.67
CA PRO A 155 -28.68 27.80 -24.60
C PRO A 155 -30.08 28.26 -24.15
N SER A 156 -30.53 27.77 -23.00
CA SER A 156 -31.77 28.22 -22.37
C SER A 156 -31.65 29.67 -21.92
N GLU A 157 -32.70 30.47 -22.13
CA GLU A 157 -32.83 31.79 -21.50
C GLU A 157 -32.83 31.66 -19.97
N LYS A 158 -32.39 32.73 -19.30
CA LYS A 158 -32.05 32.75 -17.87
C LYS A 158 -33.20 32.22 -17.00
N GLY A 159 -33.04 31.00 -16.47
CA GLY A 159 -33.88 30.44 -15.42
C GLY A 159 -34.78 29.28 -15.82
N GLU A 160 -34.93 28.98 -17.11
CA GLU A 160 -35.88 27.96 -17.60
C GLU A 160 -35.26 26.60 -17.98
N GLY A 161 -33.96 26.41 -17.70
CA GLY A 161 -33.29 25.14 -17.96
C GLY A 161 -33.59 24.07 -16.91
N ASN A 162 -33.66 22.80 -17.32
CA ASN A 162 -33.84 21.67 -16.40
C ASN A 162 -32.72 21.66 -15.34
N LYS A 163 -33.10 21.88 -14.07
CA LYS A 163 -32.19 22.03 -12.92
C LYS A 163 -31.25 20.83 -12.75
N PHE A 164 -31.73 19.62 -13.06
CA PHE A 164 -30.91 18.41 -12.99
C PHE A 164 -29.79 18.40 -14.03
N MET A 165 -30.08 18.79 -15.27
CA MET A 165 -29.05 18.88 -16.32
C MET A 165 -28.03 19.96 -16.00
N LEU A 166 -28.49 21.10 -15.48
CA LEU A 166 -27.62 22.22 -15.10
C LEU A 166 -26.63 21.85 -13.98
N ALA A 167 -26.99 20.96 -13.06
CA ALA A 167 -26.14 20.50 -11.96
C ALA A 167 -24.90 19.72 -12.43
N PHE A 168 -24.98 19.08 -13.60
CA PHE A 168 -23.87 18.32 -14.21
C PHE A 168 -23.18 19.08 -15.34
N THR A 169 -23.38 20.40 -15.46
CA THR A 169 -22.67 21.22 -16.45
C THR A 169 -21.33 21.70 -15.92
N ILE A 170 -20.24 21.36 -16.62
CA ILE A 170 -18.87 21.68 -16.21
C ILE A 170 -18.68 23.20 -16.11
N GLN A 171 -19.23 23.97 -17.06
CA GLN A 171 -19.07 25.43 -17.10
C GLN A 171 -19.65 26.13 -15.87
N LYS A 172 -20.83 25.71 -15.38
CA LYS A 172 -21.46 26.31 -14.20
C LYS A 172 -20.78 25.86 -12.92
N ASN A 173 -20.45 24.57 -12.81
CA ASN A 173 -19.71 24.04 -11.67
C ASN A 173 -18.34 24.72 -11.53
N TRP A 174 -17.63 24.95 -12.64
CA TRP A 174 -16.36 25.69 -12.67
C TRP A 174 -16.52 27.17 -12.29
N LYS A 175 -17.57 27.85 -12.76
CA LYS A 175 -17.88 29.23 -12.34
C LYS A 175 -18.20 29.31 -10.85
N ALA A 176 -18.96 28.35 -10.31
CA ALA A 176 -19.28 28.25 -8.89
C ALA A 176 -18.03 28.02 -8.03
N LEU A 177 -17.11 27.16 -8.49
CA LEU A 177 -15.83 26.91 -7.83
C LEU A 177 -14.93 28.15 -7.81
N LYS A 178 -14.81 28.87 -8.93
CA LYS A 178 -13.97 30.08 -9.01
C LYS A 178 -14.50 31.28 -8.25
N HIS A 179 -15.83 31.39 -8.08
CA HIS A 179 -16.46 32.56 -7.46
C HIS A 179 -17.11 32.25 -6.10
N GLY A 180 -16.76 31.13 -5.47
CA GLY A 180 -17.21 30.82 -4.11
C GLY A 180 -18.72 30.66 -3.97
N GLY A 181 -19.31 29.75 -4.75
CA GLY A 181 -20.67 29.25 -4.50
C GLY A 181 -21.82 30.17 -4.92
N SER A 182 -21.60 31.19 -5.76
CA SER A 182 -22.72 31.90 -6.41
C SER A 182 -23.12 31.21 -7.71
N ALA A 183 -23.60 29.97 -7.61
CA ALA A 183 -24.47 29.40 -8.64
C ALA A 183 -25.90 29.76 -8.25
N GLU A 184 -26.65 30.42 -9.14
CA GLU A 184 -28.02 30.92 -8.94
C GLU A 184 -29.09 29.80 -8.78
N GLY A 185 -28.75 28.69 -8.12
CA GLY A 185 -29.67 27.66 -7.65
C GLY A 185 -29.48 27.52 -6.15
N GLY A 186 -30.46 27.98 -5.37
CA GLY A 186 -30.39 28.22 -3.92
C GLY A 186 -30.21 27.01 -2.99
N LEU A 187 -29.49 25.96 -3.39
CA LEU A 187 -29.21 24.80 -2.51
C LEU A 187 -27.93 24.96 -1.68
N PHE A 188 -26.98 25.81 -2.09
CA PHE A 188 -25.67 25.95 -1.41
C PHE A 188 -25.53 27.19 -0.51
N LYS A 189 -26.57 28.03 -0.37
CA LYS A 189 -26.53 29.19 0.54
C LYS A 189 -26.39 28.81 2.03
N CYS A 190 -26.71 27.57 2.41
CA CYS A 190 -26.62 27.11 3.80
C CYS A 190 -25.19 26.92 4.31
N PHE A 191 -24.17 26.82 3.44
CA PHE A 191 -22.77 26.69 3.89
C PHE A 191 -22.04 28.03 4.02
N GLN A 192 -22.67 29.15 3.63
CA GLN A 192 -22.04 30.47 3.64
C GLN A 192 -22.13 31.19 4.99
N SER A 193 -22.85 30.63 5.97
CA SER A 193 -22.97 31.18 7.33
C SER A 193 -21.95 30.62 8.34
N LEU A 194 -20.97 29.85 7.87
CA LEU A 194 -19.90 29.27 8.71
C LEU A 194 -18.52 29.89 8.43
N ARG A 195 -18.48 31.07 7.80
CA ARG A 195 -17.28 31.90 7.71
C ARG A 195 -17.43 33.16 8.55
#